data_AF-A0A2G6GC87-F1
#
_entry.id   AF-A0A2G6GC87-F1
#
_cell.length_a   1.000
_cell.length_b   1.000
_cell.length_c   1.000
_cell.angle_alpha   90.00
_cell.angle_beta   90.00
_cell.angle_gamma   90.00
#
_symmetry.space_group_name_H-M   'P 1'
#
loop_
_entity.id
_entity.type
_entity.pdbx_description
1 polymer ?
#
loop_
_entity_poly.entity_id
_entity_poly.type
_entity_poly.pdbx_seq_one_letter_code
_entity_poly.pdbx_strand_id
1 'polypeptide(L)'
;MELKIKNTDSIIQKTLKNPKKPLQKTKKYDRIEESLYFSDQFNMNRKQIQQRILFITGLLKNPDLVNTLTKTLPLFSEKELQQLLGFLESGQEEIIYKLLKEKIEEYQSLIENIKILRGKVEREKIGIQEQKEQNKERVGLNSLFLL
;
A
#
# COMPACT_ATOMS: atom_id res chain seq x y z
N MET A 1 53.97 -42.16 -6.10
CA MET A 1 53.83 -40.70 -6.29
C MET A 1 53.46 -40.47 -7.75
N GLU A 2 52.60 -39.48 -8.02
CA GLU A 2 52.01 -39.08 -9.31
C GLU A 2 50.72 -39.79 -9.75
N LEU A 3 49.58 -39.17 -9.38
CA LEU A 3 48.28 -39.37 -10.01
C LEU A 3 48.20 -38.47 -11.26
N LYS A 4 48.15 -39.09 -12.46
CA LYS A 4 47.88 -38.40 -13.72
C LYS A 4 46.38 -38.09 -13.82
N ILE A 5 46.03 -36.81 -13.72
CA ILE A 5 44.69 -36.29 -14.00
C ILE A 5 44.45 -36.36 -15.51
N LYS A 6 43.47 -37.17 -15.94
CA LYS A 6 43.00 -37.18 -17.34
C LYS A 6 41.74 -36.32 -17.47
N ASN A 7 41.91 -35.16 -18.10
CA ASN A 7 40.99 -34.41 -18.95
C ASN A 7 39.48 -34.57 -18.71
N THR A 8 38.92 -33.67 -17.90
CA THR A 8 37.48 -33.41 -17.72
C THR A 8 36.86 -32.55 -18.83
N ASP A 9 37.63 -32.13 -19.84
CA ASP A 9 37.14 -31.22 -20.91
C ASP A 9 36.32 -31.91 -22.03
N SER A 10 36.20 -33.24 -22.02
CA SER A 10 35.53 -34.00 -23.08
C SER A 10 34.01 -34.14 -22.90
N ILE A 11 33.50 -33.93 -21.69
CA ILE A 11 32.06 -34.14 -21.40
C ILE A 11 31.24 -32.88 -21.70
N ILE A 12 31.83 -31.68 -21.55
CA ILE A 12 31.12 -30.40 -21.75
C ILE A 12 30.92 -30.09 -23.25
N GLN A 13 31.76 -30.61 -24.14
CA GLN A 13 31.63 -30.35 -25.59
C GLN A 13 30.62 -31.25 -26.32
N LYS A 14 30.13 -32.34 -25.70
CA LYS A 14 29.17 -33.26 -26.34
C LYS A 14 27.69 -32.88 -26.11
N THR A 15 27.37 -31.99 -25.18
CA THR A 15 26.00 -31.53 -24.93
C THR A 15 25.55 -30.34 -25.80
N LEU A 16 26.46 -29.72 -26.56
CA LEU A 16 26.17 -28.54 -27.40
C LEU A 16 25.85 -28.87 -28.88
N LYS A 17 25.73 -30.13 -29.26
CA LYS A 17 25.41 -30.54 -30.65
C LYS A 17 24.15 -31.41 -30.71
N ASN A 18 23.01 -30.78 -30.47
CA ASN A 18 21.72 -31.23 -30.99
C ASN A 18 20.78 -30.03 -31.06
N PRO A 19 20.47 -29.49 -32.27
CA PRO A 19 19.36 -28.55 -32.40
C PRO A 19 18.08 -29.36 -32.21
N LYS A 20 17.61 -29.46 -30.96
CA LYS A 20 16.25 -29.95 -30.70
C LYS A 20 15.30 -28.96 -31.37
N LYS A 21 14.48 -29.53 -32.26
CA LYS A 21 13.38 -28.93 -33.03
C LYS A 21 12.77 -27.67 -32.37
N PRO A 22 12.37 -26.65 -33.15
CA PRO A 22 11.70 -25.48 -32.59
C PRO A 22 10.51 -25.95 -31.76
N LEU A 23 10.52 -25.58 -30.47
CA LEU A 23 9.36 -25.73 -29.60
C LEU A 23 8.18 -25.10 -30.34
N GLN A 24 7.17 -25.91 -30.65
CA GLN A 24 5.90 -25.38 -31.15
C GLN A 24 5.37 -24.41 -30.09
N LYS A 25 5.41 -23.12 -30.43
CA LYS A 25 4.90 -22.02 -29.60
C LYS A 25 3.44 -22.31 -29.27
N THR A 26 3.17 -22.65 -28.01
CA THR A 26 1.79 -22.74 -27.53
C THR A 26 1.28 -21.32 -27.35
N LYS A 27 0.33 -20.92 -28.22
CA LYS A 27 -0.30 -19.58 -28.32
C LYS A 27 -0.92 -19.00 -27.03
N LYS A 28 -0.74 -19.65 -25.87
CA LYS A 28 -1.37 -19.28 -24.60
C LYS A 28 -0.50 -18.35 -23.75
N TYR A 29 0.80 -18.30 -23.98
CA TYR A 29 1.75 -17.51 -23.17
C TYR A 29 2.30 -16.27 -23.88
N ASP A 30 2.22 -16.21 -25.22
CA ASP A 30 2.68 -15.07 -26.01
C ASP A 30 1.90 -13.76 -25.75
N ARG A 31 0.72 -13.81 -25.10
CA ARG A 31 -0.06 -12.59 -24.76
C ARG A 31 0.42 -11.88 -23.50
N ILE A 32 1.28 -12.51 -22.69
CA ILE A 32 1.76 -11.89 -21.45
C ILE A 32 3.00 -11.03 -21.75
N GLU A 33 3.80 -11.41 -22.76
CA GLU A 33 5.02 -10.67 -23.12
C GLU A 33 4.77 -9.34 -23.83
N GLU A 34 3.61 -9.12 -24.44
CA GLU A 34 3.25 -7.80 -24.99
C GLU A 34 2.75 -6.80 -23.93
N SER A 35 2.49 -7.25 -22.69
CA SER A 35 2.13 -6.36 -21.58
C SER A 35 3.34 -5.74 -20.85
N LEU A 36 4.55 -6.12 -21.28
CA LEU A 36 5.85 -5.72 -20.72
C LEU A 36 6.47 -4.49 -21.40
N TYR A 37 5.70 -3.67 -22.11
CA TYR A 37 6.19 -2.34 -22.48
C TYR A 37 5.88 -1.33 -21.38
N PHE A 38 6.89 -1.19 -20.52
CA PHE A 38 7.15 -0.22 -19.45
C PHE A 38 7.02 1.28 -19.84
N SER A 39 6.18 1.67 -20.81
CA SER A 39 6.02 3.08 -21.23
C SER A 39 4.79 3.80 -20.68
N ASP A 40 3.77 3.08 -20.19
CA ASP A 40 2.48 3.69 -19.82
C ASP A 40 2.32 3.98 -18.32
N GLN A 41 3.34 3.69 -17.49
CA GLN A 41 3.30 4.00 -16.05
C GLN A 41 3.12 5.51 -15.75
N PHE A 42 3.32 6.39 -16.73
CA PHE A 42 3.12 7.83 -16.60
C PHE A 42 1.72 8.35 -16.97
N ASN A 43 0.79 7.51 -17.47
CA ASN A 43 -0.55 7.98 -17.93
C ASN A 43 -1.72 7.04 -17.61
N MET A 44 -1.56 6.04 -16.74
CA MET A 44 -2.68 5.22 -16.31
C MET A 44 -3.58 6.00 -15.33
N ASN A 45 -4.87 6.08 -15.64
CA ASN A 45 -5.84 6.65 -14.72
C ASN A 45 -6.12 5.69 -13.54
N ARG A 46 -6.62 6.24 -12.42
CA ARG A 46 -6.96 5.49 -11.21
C ARG A 46 -7.69 4.16 -11.46
N LYS A 47 -8.69 4.15 -12.34
CA LYS A 47 -9.51 2.96 -12.62
C LYS A 47 -8.67 1.86 -13.29
N GLN A 48 -7.80 2.24 -14.22
CA GLN A 48 -6.88 1.32 -14.88
C GLN A 48 -5.88 0.73 -13.88
N ILE A 49 -5.31 1.55 -12.99
CA ILE A 49 -4.39 1.08 -11.94
C ILE A 49 -5.09 0.07 -11.03
N GLN A 50 -6.30 0.37 -10.55
CA GLN A 50 -7.06 -0.55 -9.70
C GLN A 50 -7.37 -1.87 -10.41
N GLN A 51 -7.77 -1.83 -11.69
CA GLN A 51 -8.03 -3.05 -12.47
C GLN A 51 -6.76 -3.90 -12.65
N ARG A 52 -5.61 -3.27 -12.91
CA ARG A 52 -4.31 -3.94 -13.02
C ARG A 52 -3.93 -4.61 -11.70
N ILE A 53 -4.10 -3.92 -10.58
CA ILE A 53 -3.86 -4.50 -9.25
C ILE A 53 -4.81 -5.68 -8.97
N LEU A 54 -6.10 -5.54 -9.27
CA LEU A 54 -7.07 -6.64 -9.12
C LEU A 54 -6.72 -7.85 -9.99
N PHE A 55 -6.25 -7.61 -11.21
CA PHE A 55 -5.80 -8.66 -12.10
C PHE A 55 -4.60 -9.41 -11.50
N ILE A 56 -3.55 -8.69 -11.09
CA ILE A 56 -2.35 -9.31 -10.50
C ILE A 56 -2.70 -10.05 -9.20
N THR A 57 -3.50 -9.43 -8.33
CA THR A 57 -3.89 -10.04 -7.06
C THR A 57 -4.78 -11.26 -7.27
N GLY A 58 -5.65 -11.26 -8.28
CA GLY A 58 -6.47 -12.43 -8.65
C GLY A 58 -5.66 -13.65 -9.11
N LEU A 59 -4.38 -13.47 -9.46
CA LEU A 59 -3.46 -14.59 -9.75
C LEU A 59 -2.83 -15.19 -8.48
N LEU A 60 -2.97 -14.52 -7.32
CA LEU A 60 -2.44 -15.00 -6.05
C LEU A 60 -3.31 -16.13 -5.50
N LYS A 61 -2.67 -17.18 -4.97
CA LYS A 61 -3.35 -18.34 -4.36
C LYS A 61 -3.95 -18.05 -2.97
N ASN A 62 -4.08 -16.78 -2.59
CA ASN A 62 -4.57 -16.36 -1.27
C ASN A 62 -5.88 -15.55 -1.42
N PRO A 63 -7.05 -16.18 -1.23
CA PRO A 63 -8.35 -15.51 -1.41
C PRO A 63 -8.62 -14.42 -0.37
N ASP A 64 -8.08 -14.53 0.84
CA ASP A 64 -8.28 -13.52 1.90
C ASP A 64 -7.53 -12.23 1.55
N LEU A 65 -6.33 -12.36 1.01
CA LEU A 65 -5.55 -11.21 0.53
C LEU A 65 -6.26 -10.51 -0.63
N VAL A 66 -6.80 -11.27 -1.59
CA VAL A 66 -7.56 -10.72 -2.73
C VAL A 66 -8.80 -9.99 -2.25
N ASN A 67 -9.56 -10.59 -1.34
CA ASN A 67 -10.75 -9.97 -0.77
C ASN A 67 -10.42 -8.68 -0.01
N THR A 68 -9.33 -8.70 0.76
CA THR A 68 -8.88 -7.53 1.52
C THR A 68 -8.48 -6.40 0.58
N LEU A 69 -7.62 -6.67 -0.41
CA LEU A 69 -7.19 -5.67 -1.39
C LEU A 69 -8.35 -5.12 -2.20
N THR A 70 -9.29 -5.96 -2.62
CA THR A 70 -10.48 -5.51 -3.36
C THR A 70 -11.30 -4.50 -2.57
N LYS A 71 -11.47 -4.72 -1.26
CA LYS A 71 -12.22 -3.83 -0.37
C LYS A 71 -11.45 -2.56 -0.04
N THR A 72 -10.13 -2.63 0.06
CA THR A 72 -9.31 -1.49 0.52
C THR A 72 -8.80 -0.62 -0.61
N LEU A 73 -8.63 -1.13 -1.84
CA LEU A 73 -8.16 -0.38 -3.02
C LEU A 73 -8.86 0.98 -3.25
N PRO A 74 -10.19 1.14 -3.03
CA PRO A 74 -10.85 2.43 -3.16
C PRO A 74 -10.37 3.50 -2.17
N LEU A 75 -9.79 3.09 -1.04
CA LEU A 75 -9.30 3.98 0.02
C LEU A 75 -7.91 4.55 -0.26
N PHE A 76 -7.15 3.93 -1.17
CA PHE A 76 -5.79 4.35 -1.47
C PHE A 76 -5.81 5.61 -2.33
N SER A 77 -4.91 6.56 -2.07
CA SER A 77 -4.68 7.68 -2.98
C SER A 77 -4.08 7.19 -4.31
N GLU A 78 -4.12 8.02 -5.36
CA GLU A 78 -3.57 7.63 -6.66
C GLU A 78 -2.06 7.33 -6.59
N LYS A 79 -1.31 8.13 -5.82
CA LYS A 79 0.12 7.88 -5.53
C LYS A 79 0.33 6.51 -4.87
N GLU A 80 -0.49 6.18 -3.88
CA GLU A 80 -0.37 4.92 -3.15
C GLU A 80 -0.73 3.72 -4.03
N LEU A 81 -1.72 3.88 -4.92
CA LEU A 81 -2.06 2.87 -5.92
C LEU A 81 -0.90 2.64 -6.89
N GLN A 82 -0.20 3.69 -7.33
CA GLN A 82 0.99 3.57 -8.18
C GLN A 82 2.12 2.85 -7.46
N GLN A 83 2.35 3.16 -6.17
CA GLN A 83 3.36 2.45 -5.36
C GLN A 83 2.99 0.98 -5.15
N LEU A 84 1.73 0.68 -4.85
CA LEU A 84 1.24 -0.69 -4.71
C LEU A 84 1.37 -1.48 -6.02
N LEU A 85 1.00 -0.88 -7.16
CA LEU A 85 1.19 -1.49 -8.46
C LEU A 85 2.68 -1.72 -8.76
N GLY A 86 3.53 -0.74 -8.48
CA GLY A 86 4.98 -0.86 -8.64
C GLY A 86 5.58 -2.00 -7.82
N PHE A 87 5.13 -2.19 -6.58
CA PHE A 87 5.49 -3.36 -5.78
C PHE A 87 5.03 -4.67 -6.42
N LEU A 88 3.76 -4.76 -6.82
CA LEU A 88 3.18 -5.97 -7.39
C LEU A 88 3.83 -6.37 -8.74
N GLU A 89 4.27 -5.40 -9.54
CA GLU A 89 4.94 -5.66 -10.82
C GLU A 89 6.44 -5.97 -10.65
N SER A 90 7.14 -5.34 -9.69
CA SER A 90 8.60 -5.45 -9.54
C SER A 90 9.05 -6.44 -8.46
N GLY A 91 8.20 -6.75 -7.48
CA GLY A 91 8.56 -7.53 -6.29
C GLY A 91 9.48 -6.82 -5.30
N GLN A 92 9.79 -5.53 -5.48
CA GLN A 92 10.71 -4.77 -4.62
C GLN A 92 10.06 -4.41 -3.28
N GLU A 93 10.48 -5.07 -2.21
CA GLU A 93 9.93 -4.90 -0.86
C GLU A 93 10.14 -3.48 -0.31
N GLU A 94 11.17 -2.76 -0.76
CA GLU A 94 11.43 -1.38 -0.35
C GLU A 94 10.27 -0.44 -0.68
N ILE A 95 9.56 -0.70 -1.79
CA ILE A 95 8.42 0.12 -2.22
C ILE A 95 7.27 -0.02 -1.22
N ILE A 96 6.92 -1.25 -0.82
CA ILE A 96 5.84 -1.49 0.13
C ILE A 96 6.23 -1.06 1.53
N TYR A 97 7.48 -1.26 1.95
CA TYR A 97 7.98 -0.77 3.23
C TYR A 97 7.85 0.75 3.35
N LYS A 98 8.25 1.48 2.30
CA LYS A 98 8.12 2.93 2.26
C LYS A 98 6.67 3.39 2.33
N LEU A 99 5.77 2.76 1.55
CA LEU A 99 4.34 3.06 1.59
C LEU A 99 3.76 2.85 3.00
N LEU A 100 4.07 1.73 3.64
CA LEU A 100 3.60 1.42 5.00
C LEU A 100 4.15 2.41 6.03
N LYS A 101 5.41 2.81 5.90
CA LYS A 101 6.01 3.83 6.77
C LYS A 101 5.31 5.19 6.64
N GLU A 102 5.09 5.65 5.41
CA GLU A 102 4.36 6.89 5.13
C GLU A 102 2.95 6.85 5.76
N LYS A 103 2.25 5.71 5.68
CA LYS A 103 0.93 5.54 6.32
C LYS A 103 0.97 5.54 7.84
N ILE A 104 1.98 4.93 8.45
CA ILE A 104 2.13 4.94 9.92
C ILE A 104 2.32 6.38 10.40
N GLU A 105 3.18 7.15 9.74
CA GLU A 105 3.44 8.55 10.08
C GLU A 105 2.17 9.42 9.91
N GLU A 106 1.40 9.21 8.84
CA GLU A 106 0.10 9.86 8.61
C GLU A 106 -0.88 9.57 9.76
N TYR A 107 -1.04 8.30 10.14
CA TYR A 107 -1.95 7.91 11.23
C TYR A 107 -1.50 8.46 12.58
N GLN A 108 -0.19 8.48 12.86
CA GLN A 108 0.34 9.09 14.09
C GLN A 108 0.01 10.59 14.17
N SER A 109 0.17 11.31 13.06
CA SER A 109 -0.21 12.73 12.98
C SER A 109 -1.71 12.94 13.20
N LEU A 110 -2.56 12.12 12.57
CA LEU A 110 -4.02 12.17 12.75
C LEU A 110 -4.42 11.90 14.20
N ILE A 111 -3.81 10.91 14.86
CA ILE A 111 -4.05 10.60 16.27
C ILE A 111 -3.71 11.80 17.15
N GLU A 112 -2.57 12.45 16.91
CA GLU A 112 -2.16 13.61 17.71
C GLU A 112 -3.11 14.80 17.50
N ASN A 113 -3.54 15.04 16.26
CA ASN A 113 -4.55 16.05 15.96
C ASN A 113 -5.88 15.77 16.69
N ILE A 114 -6.31 14.51 16.76
CA ILE A 114 -7.52 14.11 17.50
C ILE A 114 -7.34 14.39 19.00
N LYS A 115 -6.18 14.11 19.60
CA LYS A 115 -5.92 14.45 21.01
C LYS A 115 -6.01 15.95 21.26
N ILE A 116 -5.40 16.76 20.38
CA ILE A 116 -5.46 18.22 20.47
C ILE A 116 -6.91 18.72 20.38
N LEU A 117 -7.69 18.21 19.42
CA LEU A 117 -9.10 18.56 19.26
C LEU A 117 -9.92 18.17 20.48
N ARG A 118 -9.71 16.96 21.03
CA ARG A 118 -10.38 16.52 22.26
C ARG A 118 -10.09 17.46 23.43
N GLY A 119 -8.83 17.86 23.60
CA GLY A 119 -8.45 18.82 24.65
C GLY A 119 -9.00 20.24 24.42
N LYS A 120 -9.28 20.64 23.18
CA LYS A 120 -9.99 21.90 22.89
C LYS A 120 -11.47 21.80 23.29
N VAL A 121 -12.13 20.70 22.90
CA VAL A 121 -13.54 20.45 23.24
C VAL A 121 -13.75 20.37 24.75
N GLU A 122 -12.85 19.70 25.49
CA GLU A 122 -12.92 19.63 26.95
C GLU A 122 -12.77 21.01 27.60
N ARG A 123 -11.82 21.84 27.12
CA ARG A 123 -11.64 23.22 27.60
C ARG A 123 -12.85 24.11 27.30
N GLU A 124 -13.42 24.02 26.11
CA GLU A 124 -14.64 24.77 25.77
C GLU A 124 -15.83 24.35 26.65
N LYS A 125 -16.00 23.04 26.91
CA LYS A 125 -17.05 22.55 27.82
C LYS A 125 -16.90 23.12 29.23
N ILE A 126 -15.67 23.13 29.76
CA ILE A 126 -15.39 23.72 31.08
C ILE A 126 -15.73 25.21 31.09
N GLY A 127 -15.28 25.97 30.08
CA GLY A 127 -15.58 27.39 29.99
C GLY A 127 -17.08 27.71 29.90
N ILE A 128 -17.87 26.90 29.19
CA ILE A 128 -19.33 27.02 29.15
C ILE A 128 -19.96 26.72 30.51
N GLN A 129 -19.40 25.77 31.26
CA GLN A 129 -19.90 25.37 32.56
C GLN A 129 -19.60 26.44 33.63
N GLU A 130 -18.38 26.98 33.65
CA GLU A 130 -17.98 28.09 34.52
C GLU A 130 -18.81 29.36 34.25
N GLN A 131 -19.07 29.69 32.98
CA GLN A 131 -19.96 30.82 32.63
C GLN A 131 -21.40 30.62 33.14
N LYS A 132 -21.91 29.38 33.11
CA LYS A 132 -23.24 29.06 33.66
C LYS A 132 -23.27 29.19 35.17
N GLU A 133 -22.21 28.83 35.88
CA GLU A 133 -22.11 28.98 37.34
C GLU A 133 -22.01 30.44 37.75
N GLN A 134 -21.14 31.24 37.09
CA GLN A 134 -21.04 32.67 37.36
C GLN A 134 -22.34 33.43 37.07
N ASN A 135 -23.07 33.05 36.03
CA ASN A 135 -24.39 33.65 35.75
C ASN A 135 -25.42 33.28 36.82
N LYS A 136 -25.40 32.06 37.36
CA LYS A 136 -26.29 31.67 38.47
C LYS A 136 -25.96 32.44 39.75
N GLU A 137 -24.69 32.60 40.09
CA GLU A 137 -24.27 33.41 41.25
C GLU A 137 -24.69 34.88 41.10
N ARG A 138 -24.51 35.49 39.92
CA ARG A 138 -24.95 36.87 39.67
C ARG A 138 -26.46 37.04 39.80
N VAL A 139 -27.25 36.10 39.29
CA VAL A 139 -28.71 36.13 39.42
C VAL A 139 -29.14 35.97 40.88
N GLY A 140 -28.48 35.08 41.64
CA GLY A 140 -28.72 34.91 43.07
C GLY A 140 -28.37 36.15 43.89
N LEU A 141 -27.23 36.78 43.64
CA LEU A 141 -26.82 38.03 44.31
C LEU A 141 -27.77 39.19 43.99
N ASN A 142 -28.18 39.35 42.73
CA ASN A 142 -29.15 40.39 42.37
C ASN A 142 -30.50 40.20 43.05
N SER A 143 -30.93 38.95 43.27
CA SER A 143 -32.18 38.67 44.00
C SER A 143 -32.09 38.99 45.49
N LEU A 144 -30.89 38.96 46.08
CA LEU A 144 -30.64 39.35 47.49
C LEU A 144 -30.54 40.87 47.68
N PHE A 145 -30.17 41.62 46.63
CA PHE A 145 -30.10 43.08 46.66
C PHE A 145 -31.45 43.79 46.36
N LEU A 146 -32.47 43.04 45.92
CA LEU A 146 -33.82 43.55 45.61
C LEU A 146 -34.86 43.25 46.71
N LEU A 147 -34.41 42.73 47.87
CA LEU A 147 -35.16 42.54 49.11
C LEU A 147 -34.70 43.57 50.16
#